data_AF-A0A7S2LNI8-F1
#
_entry.id   AF-A0A7S2LNI8-F1
#
_cell.length_a   1.000
_cell.length_b   1.000
_cell.length_c   1.000
_cell.angle_alpha   90.00
_cell.angle_beta   90.00
_cell.angle_gamma   90.00
#
_symmetry.space_group_name_H-M   'P 1'
#
loop_
_entity.id
_entity.type
_entity.pdbx_description
1 polymer ?
#
loop_
_entity_poly.entity_id
_entity_poly.type
_entity_poly.pdbx_seq_one_letter_code
_entity_poly.pdbx_strand_id
1 'polypeptide(L)'
;RFLCLCETSRPRRAECGSAAAMGEGLASYLGQSFYHSSIVPLLLLTLLLAWLARPSTSEAIPPGFRSFQIRYLAGWCLCVAADWLQGPYVYALYSAYGFSKHEIAQLFVAGFGASMLFGCFVGSLADQFGRKKSAIAYCICYMLSCSATHVKSFWVLILGRIAGGIATSLLFSCFECWMVSEHLKNGFSGGLLSYMFSLMFTLMYVVAILAGILAQSVADTFDFHQVSEGSPFWVGGATTSFDASMVCLVAGALLITVFWGENYGTSPDSENQGALQVLASAGRLLAQDNRMWLMAVVVASFEGSMFAFVFNWTPALA
;
A
#
# COMPACT_ATOMS: atom_id res chain seq x y z
N ARG A 1 -31.83 -26.12 35.62
CA ARG A 1 -30.88 -26.92 36.43
C ARG A 1 -29.51 -26.64 35.83
N PHE A 2 -28.59 -25.83 36.36
CA PHE A 2 -28.29 -25.30 37.69
C PHE A 2 -27.94 -23.79 37.53
N LEU A 3 -28.57 -22.86 38.26
CA LEU A 3 -28.07 -22.16 39.48
C LEU A 3 -26.74 -21.41 39.25
N CYS A 4 -26.73 -20.09 39.07
CA CYS A 4 -26.85 -19.02 40.09
C CYS A 4 -25.62 -18.94 41.01
N LEU A 5 -24.86 -17.83 40.90
CA LEU A 5 -24.28 -17.11 42.05
C LEU A 5 -23.98 -15.67 41.61
N CYS A 6 -24.82 -14.78 42.12
CA CYS A 6 -24.62 -13.35 42.18
C CYS A 6 -23.82 -13.07 43.45
N GLU A 7 -22.67 -12.39 43.38
CA GLU A 7 -22.00 -11.88 44.58
C GLU A 7 -21.62 -10.42 44.35
N THR A 8 -22.37 -9.54 45.01
CA THR A 8 -22.13 -8.11 45.11
C THR A 8 -21.00 -7.82 46.11
N SER A 9 -19.96 -7.08 45.72
CA SER A 9 -19.19 -6.28 46.68
C SER A 9 -18.57 -5.01 46.04
N ARG A 10 -19.09 -3.87 46.53
CA ARG A 10 -18.69 -2.44 46.53
C ARG A 10 -17.35 -1.94 45.93
N PRO A 11 -17.28 -0.64 45.56
CA PRO A 11 -16.22 -0.08 44.73
C PRO A 11 -14.93 0.13 45.51
N ARG A 12 -13.80 -0.37 44.99
CA ARG A 12 -12.47 0.01 45.49
C ARG A 12 -11.96 1.24 44.75
N ARG A 13 -11.67 2.25 45.59
CA ARG A 13 -10.88 3.46 45.39
C ARG A 13 -9.94 3.42 44.18
N ALA A 14 -9.96 4.53 43.44
CA ALA A 14 -8.87 4.96 42.59
C ALA A 14 -7.56 5.00 43.39
N GLU A 15 -6.72 3.98 43.21
CA GLU A 15 -5.32 4.01 43.64
C GLU A 15 -4.47 4.44 42.45
N CYS A 16 -3.69 5.49 42.68
CA CYS A 16 -2.76 6.09 41.75
C CYS A 16 -1.72 5.03 41.32
N GLY A 17 -1.94 4.42 40.15
CA GLY A 17 -1.07 3.39 39.57
C GLY A 17 0.28 3.96 39.17
N SER A 18 1.27 3.75 40.04
CA SER A 18 2.69 4.00 39.83
C SER A 18 3.22 3.23 38.61
N ALA A 19 4.22 3.79 37.92
CA ALA A 19 4.93 3.19 36.77
C ALA A 19 5.40 1.73 36.98
N ALA A 20 5.52 1.28 38.24
CA ALA A 20 5.82 -0.11 38.58
C ALA A 20 4.71 -1.10 38.16
N ALA A 21 3.43 -0.74 38.28
CA ALA A 21 2.31 -1.59 37.84
C ALA A 21 2.26 -1.73 36.31
N MET A 22 2.69 -0.69 35.59
CA MET A 22 2.84 -0.72 34.13
C MET A 22 4.01 -1.62 33.70
N GLY A 23 5.10 -1.64 34.48
CA GLY A 23 6.26 -2.49 34.25
C GLY A 23 6.00 -3.99 34.47
N GLU A 24 5.24 -4.36 35.51
CA GLU A 24 4.85 -5.76 35.75
C GLU A 24 3.87 -6.29 34.69
N GLY A 25 2.91 -5.46 34.27
CA GLY A 25 2.00 -5.77 33.17
C GLY A 25 2.75 -6.02 31.86
N LEU A 26 3.67 -5.13 31.49
CA LEU A 26 4.47 -5.24 30.28
C LEU A 26 5.40 -6.48 30.30
N ALA A 27 6.04 -6.77 31.43
CA ALA A 27 6.88 -7.96 31.57
C ALA A 27 6.08 -9.26 31.43
N SER A 28 4.87 -9.32 32.00
CA SER A 28 3.98 -10.47 31.83
C SER A 28 3.51 -10.63 30.38
N TYR A 29 3.21 -9.52 29.69
CA TYR A 29 2.73 -9.51 28.30
C TYR A 29 3.83 -9.93 27.32
N LEU A 30 5.07 -9.46 27.54
CA LEU A 30 6.24 -9.85 26.75
C LEU A 30 6.66 -11.31 27.00
N GLY A 31 6.31 -11.89 28.15
CA GLY A 31 6.61 -13.28 28.51
C GLY A 31 5.60 -14.32 28.01
N GLN A 32 4.46 -13.92 27.43
CA GLN A 32 3.37 -14.85 27.06
C GLN A 32 3.69 -15.74 25.84
N SER A 33 4.52 -15.27 24.89
CA SER A 33 4.82 -16.00 23.66
C SER A 33 6.07 -15.44 22.98
N PHE A 34 6.77 -16.28 22.19
CA PHE A 34 7.90 -15.88 21.33
C PHE A 34 7.56 -14.66 20.44
N TYR A 35 6.31 -14.54 20.00
CA TYR A 35 5.85 -13.40 19.21
C TYR A 35 5.89 -12.09 20.01
N HIS A 36 5.52 -12.13 21.28
CA HIS A 36 5.48 -10.92 22.12
C HIS A 36 6.89 -10.52 22.55
N SER A 37 7.73 -11.49 22.88
CA SER A 37 9.13 -11.23 23.24
C SER A 37 9.98 -10.73 22.07
N SER A 38 9.61 -11.05 20.82
CA SER A 38 10.32 -10.59 19.62
C SER A 38 9.93 -9.19 19.15
N ILE A 39 8.77 -8.64 19.56
CA ILE A 39 8.32 -7.30 19.12
C ILE A 39 9.30 -6.19 19.53
N VAL A 40 9.73 -6.16 20.79
CA VAL A 40 10.63 -5.11 21.30
C VAL A 40 11.99 -5.11 20.60
N PRO A 41 12.74 -6.24 20.51
CA PRO A 41 14.03 -6.24 19.83
C PRO A 41 13.90 -5.97 18.33
N LEU A 42 12.84 -6.46 17.67
CA LEU A 42 12.60 -6.16 16.26
C LEU A 42 12.30 -4.67 16.05
N LEU A 43 11.46 -4.06 16.90
CA LEU A 43 11.17 -2.63 16.84
C LEU A 43 12.43 -1.79 17.05
N LEU A 44 13.25 -2.12 18.04
CA LEU A 44 14.52 -1.43 18.28
C LEU A 44 15.49 -1.56 17.10
N LEU A 45 15.60 -2.76 16.53
CA LEU A 45 16.41 -2.99 15.33
C LEU A 45 15.88 -2.17 14.15
N THR A 46 14.55 -2.16 13.92
CA THR A 46 13.93 -1.35 12.87
C THR A 46 14.19 0.13 13.08
N LEU A 47 14.07 0.66 14.30
CA LEU A 47 14.36 2.06 14.61
C LEU A 47 15.83 2.40 14.38
N LEU A 48 16.75 1.51 14.77
CA LEU A 48 18.18 1.69 14.53
C LEU A 48 18.48 1.71 13.03
N LEU A 49 17.97 0.73 12.27
CA LEU A 49 18.15 0.66 10.83
C LEU A 49 17.53 1.86 10.12
N ALA A 50 16.34 2.30 10.53
CA ALA A 50 15.69 3.49 9.99
C ALA A 50 16.50 4.76 10.27
N TRP A 51 17.10 4.88 11.45
CA TRP A 51 17.97 6.01 11.79
C TRP A 51 19.27 6.01 10.98
N LEU A 52 19.86 4.84 10.76
CA LEU A 52 21.08 4.67 9.95
C LEU A 52 20.81 4.89 8.46
N ALA A 53 19.66 4.44 7.96
CA ALA A 53 19.26 4.55 6.56
C ALA A 53 18.52 5.86 6.24
N ARG A 54 18.45 6.81 7.19
CA ARG A 54 17.69 8.05 7.00
C ARG A 54 18.15 8.79 5.74
N PRO A 55 17.22 9.24 4.88
CA PRO A 55 17.56 10.01 3.69
C PRO A 55 18.32 11.27 4.09
N SER A 56 19.51 11.46 3.54
CA SER A 56 20.29 12.68 3.70
C SER A 56 21.00 13.04 2.40
N THR A 57 21.22 14.32 2.19
CA THR A 57 21.98 14.83 1.05
C THR A 57 22.95 15.90 1.56
N SER A 58 24.19 15.86 1.06
CA SER A 58 25.21 16.89 1.28
C SER A 58 25.20 17.97 0.20
N GLU A 59 24.38 17.80 -0.85
CA GLU A 59 24.30 18.75 -1.95
C GLU A 59 23.47 19.98 -1.57
N ALA A 60 23.84 21.14 -2.13
CA ALA A 60 23.10 22.37 -1.95
C ALA A 60 21.72 22.27 -2.64
N ILE A 61 20.65 22.58 -1.90
CA ILE A 61 19.28 22.52 -2.42
C ILE A 61 19.03 23.74 -3.33
N PRO A 62 18.82 23.56 -4.65
CA PRO A 62 18.56 24.66 -5.56
C PRO A 62 17.16 25.26 -5.33
N PRO A 63 16.92 26.51 -5.75
CA PRO A 63 15.59 27.12 -5.66
C PRO A 63 14.56 26.30 -6.44
N GLY A 64 13.35 26.18 -5.90
CA GLY A 64 12.26 25.40 -6.51
C GLY A 64 12.24 23.90 -6.16
N PHE A 65 13.38 23.30 -5.78
CA PHE A 65 13.45 21.87 -5.44
C PHE A 65 12.49 21.50 -4.31
N ARG A 66 12.49 22.26 -3.21
CA ARG A 66 11.60 21.97 -2.06
C ARG A 66 10.12 22.07 -2.41
N SER A 67 9.76 22.98 -3.32
CA SER A 67 8.38 23.09 -3.81
C SER A 67 8.02 21.88 -4.69
N PHE A 68 8.91 21.45 -5.57
CA PHE A 68 8.74 20.20 -6.34
C PHE A 68 8.59 18.98 -5.43
N GLN A 69 9.50 18.82 -4.47
CA GLN A 69 9.50 17.75 -3.48
C GLN A 69 8.16 17.65 -2.73
N ILE A 70 7.68 18.76 -2.16
CA ILE A 70 6.41 18.76 -1.41
C ILE A 70 5.23 18.45 -2.33
N ARG A 71 5.17 19.02 -3.54
CA ARG A 71 4.08 18.77 -4.51
C ARG A 71 4.01 17.31 -4.92
N TYR A 72 5.16 16.67 -5.15
CA TYR A 72 5.23 15.26 -5.49
C TYR A 72 4.81 14.39 -4.30
N LEU A 73 5.48 14.56 -3.17
CA LEU A 73 5.28 13.70 -1.99
C LEU A 73 3.89 13.84 -1.40
N ALA A 74 3.28 15.03 -1.41
CA ALA A 74 1.92 15.21 -0.88
C ALA A 74 0.89 14.39 -1.67
N GLY A 75 0.96 14.40 -3.01
CA GLY A 75 0.08 13.60 -3.85
C GLY A 75 0.37 12.10 -3.75
N TRP A 76 1.65 11.72 -3.81
CA TRP A 76 2.07 10.33 -3.75
C TRP A 76 1.80 9.67 -2.39
N CYS A 77 2.07 10.35 -1.27
CA CYS A 77 1.82 9.81 0.07
C CYS A 77 0.32 9.54 0.33
N LEU A 78 -0.59 10.34 -0.21
CA LEU A 78 -2.03 10.07 -0.11
C LEU A 78 -2.43 8.83 -0.92
N CYS A 79 -1.88 8.68 -2.12
CA CYS A 79 -2.11 7.50 -2.96
C CYS A 79 -1.57 6.24 -2.28
N VAL A 80 -0.34 6.28 -1.80
CA VAL A 80 0.27 5.19 -1.04
C VAL A 80 -0.48 4.90 0.26
N ALA A 81 -0.99 5.91 0.97
CA ALA A 81 -1.81 5.70 2.15
C ALA A 81 -3.07 4.87 1.83
N ALA A 82 -3.71 5.13 0.69
CA ALA A 82 -4.86 4.35 0.25
C ALA A 82 -4.52 2.87 0.04
N ASP A 83 -3.33 2.55 -0.50
CA ASP A 83 -2.85 1.18 -0.65
C ASP A 83 -2.67 0.48 0.70
N TRP A 84 -2.02 1.15 1.64
CA TRP A 84 -1.72 0.56 2.95
C TRP A 84 -2.93 0.46 3.87
N LEU A 85 -3.94 1.33 3.72
CA LEU A 85 -5.17 1.29 4.52
C LEU A 85 -5.96 0.00 4.31
N GLN A 86 -6.06 -0.49 3.08
CA GLN A 86 -6.82 -1.71 2.79
C GLN A 86 -6.04 -3.01 3.02
N GLY A 87 -4.71 -2.95 2.99
CA GLY A 87 -3.82 -4.12 3.00
C GLY A 87 -4.16 -5.18 4.06
N PRO A 88 -4.36 -4.80 5.34
CA PRO A 88 -4.67 -5.75 6.41
C PRO A 88 -6.03 -6.46 6.27
N TYR A 89 -6.99 -5.86 5.55
CA TYR A 89 -8.40 -6.25 5.59
C TYR A 89 -8.89 -7.01 4.36
N VAL A 90 -8.10 -7.12 3.28
CA VAL A 90 -8.52 -7.83 2.06
C VAL A 90 -8.90 -9.29 2.35
N TYR A 91 -8.03 -10.05 3.03
CA TYR A 91 -8.31 -11.44 3.37
C TYR A 91 -9.48 -11.53 4.36
N ALA A 92 -9.42 -10.73 5.43
CA ALA A 92 -10.42 -10.72 6.50
C ALA A 92 -11.83 -10.44 5.97
N LEU A 93 -11.97 -9.50 5.03
CA LEU A 93 -13.23 -9.16 4.38
C LEU A 93 -13.79 -10.34 3.59
N TYR A 94 -12.97 -11.01 2.77
CA TYR A 94 -13.45 -12.15 1.97
C TYR A 94 -13.82 -13.34 2.85
N SER A 95 -13.08 -13.54 3.94
CA SER A 95 -13.43 -14.52 4.97
C SER A 95 -14.75 -14.15 5.67
N ALA A 96 -14.97 -12.87 5.98
CA ALA A 96 -16.22 -12.39 6.58
C ALA A 96 -17.43 -12.53 5.63
N TYR A 97 -17.21 -12.47 4.32
CA TYR A 97 -18.21 -12.84 3.32
C TYR A 97 -18.47 -14.35 3.24
N GLY A 98 -17.64 -15.18 3.86
CA GLY A 98 -17.79 -16.64 3.87
C GLY A 98 -17.24 -17.33 2.62
N PHE A 99 -16.34 -16.67 1.88
CA PHE A 99 -15.62 -17.32 0.79
C PHE A 99 -14.64 -18.36 1.33
N SER A 100 -14.50 -19.47 0.62
CA SER A 100 -13.52 -20.51 0.93
C SER A 100 -12.09 -20.01 0.71
N LYS A 101 -11.11 -20.65 1.35
CA LYS A 101 -9.68 -20.36 1.14
C LYS A 101 -9.26 -20.44 -0.35
N HIS A 102 -9.91 -21.33 -1.11
CA HIS A 102 -9.65 -21.48 -2.55
C HIS A 102 -10.16 -20.29 -3.37
N GLU A 103 -11.39 -19.84 -3.12
CA GLU A 103 -11.95 -18.64 -3.76
C GLU A 103 -11.15 -17.38 -3.40
N ILE A 104 -10.74 -17.25 -2.13
CA ILE A 104 -9.86 -16.16 -1.70
C ILE A 104 -8.53 -16.20 -2.47
N ALA A 105 -7.91 -17.37 -2.62
CA ALA A 105 -6.69 -17.51 -3.41
C ALA A 105 -6.89 -17.06 -4.87
N GLN A 106 -8.01 -17.41 -5.50
CA GLN A 106 -8.36 -16.96 -6.85
C GLN A 106 -8.48 -15.43 -6.94
N LEU A 107 -9.08 -14.77 -5.94
CA LEU A 107 -9.18 -13.31 -5.85
C LEU A 107 -7.79 -12.65 -5.73
N PHE A 108 -6.88 -13.23 -4.94
CA PHE A 108 -5.50 -12.73 -4.85
C PHE A 108 -4.75 -12.92 -6.17
N VAL A 109 -4.86 -14.09 -6.81
CA VAL A 109 -4.25 -14.38 -8.11
C VAL A 109 -4.76 -13.43 -9.20
N ALA A 110 -6.07 -13.11 -9.21
CA ALA A 110 -6.62 -12.15 -10.16
C ALA A 110 -5.96 -10.76 -10.03
N GLY A 111 -5.75 -10.29 -8.80
CA GLY A 111 -5.09 -8.99 -8.55
C GLY A 111 -3.61 -8.99 -8.90
N PHE A 112 -2.85 -9.98 -8.41
CA PHE A 112 -1.42 -10.07 -8.71
C PHE A 112 -1.14 -10.38 -10.18
N GLY A 113 -1.95 -11.26 -10.79
CA GLY A 113 -1.88 -11.57 -12.22
C GLY A 113 -2.18 -10.35 -13.09
N ALA A 114 -3.19 -9.56 -12.73
CA ALA A 114 -3.45 -8.28 -13.40
C ALA A 114 -2.25 -7.33 -13.27
N SER A 115 -1.69 -7.15 -12.07
CA SER A 115 -0.51 -6.28 -11.89
C SER A 115 0.71 -6.78 -12.68
N MET A 116 0.94 -8.09 -12.74
CA MET A 116 2.02 -8.67 -13.53
C MET A 116 1.85 -8.39 -15.03
N LEU A 117 0.65 -8.58 -15.56
CA LEU A 117 0.38 -8.37 -16.99
C LEU A 117 0.41 -6.89 -17.36
N PHE A 118 -0.29 -6.05 -16.60
CA PHE A 118 -0.39 -4.62 -16.89
C PHE A 118 0.89 -3.85 -16.58
N GLY A 119 1.67 -4.26 -15.57
CA GLY A 119 2.97 -3.67 -15.24
C GLY A 119 3.95 -3.67 -16.41
N CYS A 120 3.88 -4.67 -17.31
CA CYS A 120 4.70 -4.73 -18.52
C CYS A 120 4.42 -3.60 -19.52
N PHE A 121 3.18 -3.09 -19.56
CA PHE A 121 2.73 -2.12 -20.57
C PHE A 121 2.46 -0.74 -20.00
N VAL A 122 2.23 -0.64 -18.69
CA VAL A 122 1.76 0.58 -18.02
C VAL A 122 2.70 1.76 -18.20
N GLY A 123 4.02 1.53 -18.19
CA GLY A 123 5.01 2.58 -18.40
C GLY A 123 4.91 3.19 -19.81
N SER A 124 4.83 2.33 -20.84
CA SER A 124 4.68 2.77 -22.23
C SER A 124 3.35 3.49 -22.47
N LEU A 125 2.26 3.01 -21.86
CA LEU A 125 0.97 3.69 -21.90
C LEU A 125 1.04 5.05 -21.22
N ALA A 126 1.67 5.15 -20.05
CA ALA A 126 1.81 6.41 -19.34
C ALA A 126 2.65 7.45 -20.10
N ASP A 127 3.68 6.99 -20.81
CA ASP A 127 4.51 7.84 -21.64
C ASP A 127 3.76 8.43 -22.83
N GLN A 128 2.79 7.69 -23.40
CA GLN A 128 1.97 8.13 -24.54
C GLN A 128 0.76 8.97 -24.11
N PHE A 129 0.00 8.49 -23.11
CA PHE A 129 -1.26 9.13 -22.70
C PHE A 129 -1.04 10.31 -21.75
N GLY A 130 0.13 10.39 -21.12
CA GLY A 130 0.49 11.41 -20.13
C GLY A 130 0.49 10.85 -18.72
N ARG A 131 1.57 11.11 -17.97
CA ARG A 131 1.80 10.48 -16.68
C ARG A 131 0.91 11.04 -15.58
N LYS A 132 0.47 12.31 -15.68
CA LYS A 132 -0.54 12.88 -14.76
C LYS A 132 -1.87 12.18 -14.96
N LYS A 133 -2.33 12.03 -16.22
CA LYS A 133 -3.56 11.28 -16.51
C LYS A 133 -3.48 9.84 -16.03
N SER A 134 -2.33 9.16 -16.18
CA SER A 134 -2.14 7.82 -15.62
C SER A 134 -2.21 7.79 -14.09
N ALA A 135 -1.68 8.81 -13.40
CA ALA A 135 -1.83 8.93 -11.94
C ALA A 135 -3.30 9.16 -11.51
N ILE A 136 -4.09 9.88 -12.31
CA ILE A 136 -5.55 10.00 -12.08
C ILE A 136 -6.27 8.69 -12.41
N ALA A 137 -5.87 7.98 -13.47
CA ALA A 137 -6.39 6.66 -13.80
C ALA A 137 -6.14 5.66 -12.66
N TYR A 138 -4.98 5.73 -11.99
CA TYR A 138 -4.71 5.00 -10.75
C TYR A 138 -5.81 5.26 -9.72
N CYS A 139 -6.08 6.53 -9.40
CA CYS A 139 -7.10 6.89 -8.40
C CYS A 139 -8.47 6.32 -8.78
N ILE A 140 -8.87 6.43 -10.06
CA ILE A 140 -10.15 5.91 -10.55
C ILE A 140 -10.21 4.39 -10.44
N CYS A 141 -9.22 3.67 -10.98
CA CYS A 141 -9.16 2.21 -10.92
C CYS A 141 -9.19 1.71 -9.47
N TYR A 142 -8.52 2.41 -8.56
CA TYR A 142 -8.47 2.01 -7.16
C TYR A 142 -9.74 2.33 -6.38
N MET A 143 -10.41 3.44 -6.69
CA MET A 143 -11.75 3.71 -6.16
C MET A 143 -12.75 2.66 -6.63
N LEU A 144 -12.66 2.20 -7.89
CA LEU A 144 -13.48 1.08 -8.39
C LEU A 144 -13.18 -0.22 -7.66
N SER A 145 -11.90 -0.49 -7.37
CA SER A 145 -11.47 -1.64 -6.56
C SER A 145 -12.08 -1.59 -5.16
N CYS A 146 -11.97 -0.46 -4.47
CA CYS A 146 -12.56 -0.24 -3.15
C CYS A 146 -14.09 -0.39 -3.18
N SER A 147 -14.75 0.23 -4.16
CA SER A 147 -16.21 0.15 -4.31
C SER A 147 -16.72 -1.28 -4.51
N ALA A 148 -15.98 -2.10 -5.27
CA ALA A 148 -16.31 -3.50 -5.47
C ALA A 148 -16.32 -4.30 -4.16
N THR A 149 -15.52 -3.90 -3.17
CA THR A 149 -15.43 -4.60 -1.89
C THR A 149 -16.71 -4.54 -1.05
N HIS A 150 -17.59 -3.57 -1.29
CA HIS A 150 -18.91 -3.49 -0.65
C HIS A 150 -19.91 -4.48 -1.20
N VAL A 151 -19.61 -5.17 -2.30
CA VAL A 151 -20.53 -6.11 -2.94
C VAL A 151 -20.07 -7.54 -2.67
N LYS A 152 -20.89 -8.29 -1.93
CA LYS A 152 -20.71 -9.74 -1.70
C LYS A 152 -21.06 -10.52 -2.98
N SER A 153 -20.20 -10.43 -3.99
CA SER A 153 -20.30 -11.17 -5.25
C SER A 153 -18.91 -11.51 -5.74
N PHE A 154 -18.62 -12.79 -5.90
CA PHE A 154 -17.29 -13.27 -6.31
C PHE A 154 -16.79 -12.59 -7.59
N TRP A 155 -17.63 -12.47 -8.61
CA TRP A 155 -17.25 -11.87 -9.89
C TRP A 155 -17.03 -10.36 -9.80
N VAL A 156 -17.83 -9.65 -8.99
CA VAL A 156 -17.61 -8.21 -8.76
C VAL A 156 -16.28 -7.99 -8.05
N LEU A 157 -15.96 -8.84 -7.08
CA LEU A 157 -14.68 -8.81 -6.39
C LEU A 157 -13.52 -9.17 -7.32
N ILE A 158 -13.66 -10.12 -8.24
CA ILE A 158 -12.65 -10.40 -9.28
C ILE A 158 -12.38 -9.16 -10.13
N LEU A 159 -13.43 -8.47 -10.61
CA LEU A 159 -13.26 -7.22 -11.37
C LEU A 159 -12.59 -6.13 -10.51
N GLY A 160 -12.99 -6.01 -9.25
CA GLY A 160 -12.35 -5.12 -8.28
C GLY A 160 -10.87 -5.44 -8.09
N ARG A 161 -10.49 -6.73 -7.99
CA ARG A 161 -9.09 -7.17 -7.87
C ARG A 161 -8.29 -6.87 -9.13
N ILE A 162 -8.86 -7.06 -10.32
CA ILE A 162 -8.20 -6.70 -11.58
C ILE A 162 -7.97 -5.19 -11.64
N ALA A 163 -8.98 -4.37 -11.33
CA ALA A 163 -8.84 -2.92 -11.25
C ALA A 163 -7.79 -2.49 -10.23
N GLY A 164 -7.75 -3.17 -9.07
CA GLY A 164 -6.73 -2.99 -8.05
C GLY A 164 -5.32 -3.31 -8.53
N GLY A 165 -5.13 -4.42 -9.26
CA GLY A 165 -3.84 -4.79 -9.84
C GLY A 165 -3.34 -3.80 -10.89
N ILE A 166 -4.24 -3.28 -11.74
CA ILE A 166 -3.93 -2.21 -12.69
C ILE A 166 -3.49 -0.95 -11.93
N ALA A 167 -4.22 -0.59 -10.87
CA ALA A 167 -3.88 0.56 -10.02
C ALA A 167 -2.50 0.39 -9.39
N THR A 168 -2.19 -0.74 -8.76
CA THR A 168 -0.86 -1.00 -8.17
C THR A 168 0.27 -0.81 -9.20
N SER A 169 0.07 -1.28 -10.44
CA SER A 169 1.03 -1.08 -11.52
C SER A 169 1.23 0.40 -11.88
N LEU A 170 0.15 1.19 -11.93
CA LEU A 170 0.21 2.62 -12.19
C LEU A 170 0.90 3.39 -11.04
N LEU A 171 0.66 3.00 -9.79
CA LEU A 171 1.20 3.67 -8.60
C LEU A 171 2.74 3.62 -8.56
N PHE A 172 3.32 2.43 -8.73
CA PHE A 172 4.77 2.24 -8.62
C PHE A 172 5.53 2.55 -9.91
N SER A 173 4.86 2.65 -11.05
CA SER A 173 5.51 3.02 -12.32
C SER A 173 5.29 4.49 -12.67
N CYS A 174 4.05 4.93 -12.85
CA CYS A 174 3.75 6.23 -13.45
C CYS A 174 4.16 7.41 -12.54
N PHE A 175 4.01 7.25 -11.22
CA PHE A 175 4.40 8.30 -10.28
C PHE A 175 5.91 8.50 -10.27
N GLU A 176 6.69 7.41 -10.28
CA GLU A 176 8.15 7.48 -10.35
C GLU A 176 8.60 8.11 -11.67
N CYS A 177 8.02 7.68 -12.79
CA CYS A 177 8.29 8.28 -14.09
C CYS A 177 7.98 9.78 -14.09
N TRP A 178 6.82 10.19 -13.55
CA TRP A 178 6.46 11.62 -13.45
C TRP A 178 7.51 12.39 -12.62
N MET A 179 7.92 11.86 -11.48
CA MET A 179 8.95 12.44 -10.60
C MET A 179 10.26 12.65 -11.35
N VAL A 180 10.75 11.61 -12.03
CA VAL A 180 12.01 11.63 -12.77
C VAL A 180 11.97 12.69 -13.88
N SER A 181 10.89 12.77 -14.65
CA SER A 181 10.82 13.75 -15.74
C SER A 181 10.70 15.19 -15.27
N GLU A 182 9.92 15.48 -14.24
CA GLU A 182 9.91 16.84 -13.67
C GLU A 182 11.26 17.18 -13.04
N HIS A 183 11.92 16.21 -12.37
CA HIS A 183 13.26 16.42 -11.80
C HIS A 183 14.28 16.80 -12.88
N LEU A 184 14.31 16.07 -13.99
CA LEU A 184 15.19 16.34 -15.13
C LEU A 184 14.86 17.67 -15.82
N LYS A 185 13.57 17.97 -16.02
CA LYS A 185 13.11 19.22 -16.65
C LYS A 185 13.51 20.46 -15.86
N ASN A 186 13.54 20.37 -14.53
CA ASN A 186 13.99 21.47 -13.66
C ASN A 186 15.52 21.53 -13.52
N GLY A 187 16.27 20.62 -14.16
CA GLY A 187 17.73 20.61 -14.15
C GLY A 187 18.34 20.26 -12.79
N PHE A 188 17.62 19.53 -11.94
CA PHE A 188 18.12 19.11 -10.64
C PHE A 188 19.18 18.00 -10.78
N SER A 189 20.13 17.96 -9.84
CA SER A 189 21.25 17.02 -9.88
C SER A 189 20.83 15.55 -9.67
N GLY A 190 21.69 14.62 -10.10
CA GLY A 190 21.47 13.18 -9.88
C GLY A 190 21.48 12.79 -8.39
N GLY A 191 22.29 13.42 -7.55
CA GLY A 191 22.29 13.15 -6.10
C GLY A 191 20.97 13.54 -5.43
N LEU A 192 20.35 14.64 -5.85
CA LEU A 192 19.01 15.02 -5.39
C LEU A 192 17.91 14.06 -5.87
N LEU A 193 18.08 13.41 -7.03
CA LEU A 193 17.16 12.38 -7.50
C LEU A 193 17.22 11.13 -6.60
N SER A 194 18.43 10.66 -6.29
CA SER A 194 18.63 9.57 -5.34
C SER A 194 18.03 9.90 -3.97
N TYR A 195 18.21 11.14 -3.50
CA TYR A 195 17.60 11.64 -2.27
C TYR A 195 16.06 11.62 -2.32
N MET A 196 15.45 12.01 -3.45
CA MET A 196 14.00 11.94 -3.65
C MET A 196 13.47 10.50 -3.53
N PHE A 197 14.12 9.53 -4.18
CA PHE A 197 13.75 8.12 -4.07
C PHE A 197 13.87 7.59 -2.64
N SER A 198 14.98 7.88 -1.95
CA SER A 198 15.16 7.49 -0.55
C SER A 198 14.07 8.09 0.35
N LEU A 199 13.73 9.36 0.14
CA LEU A 199 12.70 10.04 0.91
C LEU A 199 11.30 9.48 0.62
N MET A 200 10.98 9.22 -0.65
CA MET A 200 9.74 8.60 -1.09
C MET A 200 9.51 7.28 -0.33
N PHE A 201 10.42 6.32 -0.44
CA PHE A 201 10.25 5.03 0.24
C PHE A 201 10.26 5.14 1.78
N THR A 202 11.09 6.01 2.36
CA THR A 202 11.06 6.26 3.81
C THR A 202 9.69 6.74 4.28
N LEU A 203 9.09 7.69 3.54
CA LEU A 203 7.76 8.19 3.86
C LEU A 203 6.68 7.12 3.67
N MET A 204 6.80 6.26 2.66
CA MET A 204 5.87 5.12 2.51
C MET A 204 5.85 4.24 3.75
N TYR A 205 7.00 3.90 4.33
CA TYR A 205 7.02 3.06 5.53
C TYR A 205 6.37 3.75 6.73
N VAL A 206 6.58 5.05 6.91
CA VAL A 206 5.89 5.84 7.95
C VAL A 206 4.38 5.84 7.70
N VAL A 207 3.96 6.10 6.45
CA VAL A 207 2.56 6.08 6.04
C VAL A 207 1.95 4.69 6.27
N ALA A 208 2.66 3.61 5.98
CA ALA A 208 2.18 2.24 6.17
C ALA A 208 1.86 1.92 7.64
N ILE A 209 2.73 2.34 8.58
CA ILE A 209 2.51 2.16 10.02
C ILE A 209 1.26 2.95 10.46
N LEU A 210 1.16 4.21 10.06
CA LEU A 210 0.03 5.07 10.42
C LEU A 210 -1.29 4.57 9.79
N ALA A 211 -1.24 4.13 8.54
CA ALA A 211 -2.37 3.55 7.82
C ALA A 211 -2.83 2.25 8.49
N GLY A 212 -1.94 1.38 8.95
CA GLY A 212 -2.30 0.17 9.68
C GLY A 212 -3.06 0.47 10.98
N ILE A 213 -2.58 1.44 11.77
CA ILE A 213 -3.26 1.89 13.01
C ILE A 213 -4.63 2.49 12.68
N LEU A 214 -4.69 3.35 11.67
CA LEU A 214 -5.94 3.99 11.25
C LEU A 214 -6.95 2.95 10.73
N ALA A 215 -6.50 2.02 9.88
CA ALA A 215 -7.31 0.93 9.35
C ALA A 215 -7.92 0.09 10.47
N GLN A 216 -7.12 -0.27 11.48
CA GLN A 216 -7.60 -0.98 12.66
C GLN A 216 -8.66 -0.19 13.41
N SER A 217 -8.36 1.08 13.71
CA SER A 217 -9.28 1.94 14.44
C SER A 217 -10.63 2.11 13.73
N VAL A 218 -10.63 2.31 12.40
CA VAL A 218 -11.89 2.50 11.67
C VAL A 218 -12.66 1.19 11.55
N ALA A 219 -11.98 0.07 11.30
CA ALA A 219 -12.65 -1.23 11.14
C ALA A 219 -13.30 -1.71 12.45
N ASP A 220 -12.70 -1.41 13.61
CA ASP A 220 -13.25 -1.80 14.92
C ASP A 220 -14.41 -0.89 15.37
N THR A 221 -14.52 0.33 14.81
CA THR A 221 -15.53 1.30 15.24
C THR A 221 -16.91 1.02 14.63
N PHE A 222 -16.96 0.46 13.44
CA PHE A 222 -18.21 0.25 12.70
C PHE A 222 -18.53 -1.24 12.61
N ASP A 223 -19.71 -1.65 13.06
CA ASP A 223 -20.13 -3.04 12.96
C ASP A 223 -20.35 -3.46 11.51
N PHE A 224 -19.90 -4.67 11.15
CA PHE A 224 -20.09 -5.21 9.81
C PHE A 224 -21.53 -5.72 9.62
N HIS A 225 -22.28 -5.08 8.71
CA HIS A 225 -23.68 -5.41 8.48
C HIS A 225 -24.12 -5.21 7.02
N GLN A 226 -25.25 -5.82 6.67
CA GLN A 226 -25.90 -5.62 5.37
C GLN A 226 -26.68 -4.31 5.36
N VAL A 227 -26.66 -3.59 4.23
CA VAL A 227 -27.41 -2.34 4.07
C VAL A 227 -28.93 -2.56 4.13
N SER A 228 -29.40 -3.70 3.63
CA SER A 228 -30.79 -4.13 3.67
C SER A 228 -30.84 -5.66 3.68
N GLU A 229 -31.85 -6.25 4.29
CA GLU A 229 -32.04 -7.71 4.28
C GLU A 229 -32.06 -8.23 2.84
N GLY A 230 -31.20 -9.21 2.54
CA GLY A 230 -31.09 -9.82 1.21
C GLY A 230 -30.31 -9.01 0.17
N SER A 231 -29.81 -7.82 0.53
CA SER A 231 -28.97 -7.01 -0.34
C SER A 231 -27.55 -7.61 -0.47
N PRO A 232 -26.94 -7.60 -1.66
CA PRO A 232 -25.53 -7.97 -1.80
C PRO A 232 -24.58 -6.91 -1.24
N PHE A 233 -25.08 -5.76 -0.80
CA PHE A 233 -24.28 -4.64 -0.31
C PHE A 233 -24.03 -4.72 1.21
N TRP A 234 -22.77 -4.59 1.59
CA TRP A 234 -22.28 -4.62 2.96
C TRP A 234 -21.47 -3.38 3.29
N VAL A 235 -21.56 -2.95 4.54
CA VAL A 235 -20.90 -1.77 5.09
C VAL A 235 -20.42 -2.05 6.51
N GLY A 236 -19.46 -1.26 6.97
CA GLY A 236 -18.85 -1.44 8.29
C GLY A 236 -17.74 -2.47 8.32
N GLY A 237 -17.16 -2.69 9.50
CA GLY A 237 -16.05 -3.61 9.73
C GLY A 237 -14.88 -3.39 8.77
N ALA A 238 -14.41 -4.48 8.17
CA ALA A 238 -13.30 -4.44 7.22
C ALA A 238 -13.51 -3.47 6.04
N THR A 239 -14.76 -3.23 5.60
CA THR A 239 -15.05 -2.33 4.46
C THR A 239 -14.71 -0.86 4.74
N THR A 240 -14.71 -0.42 6.00
CA THR A 240 -14.43 0.99 6.33
C THR A 240 -12.97 1.37 6.12
N SER A 241 -12.06 0.39 6.12
CA SER A 241 -10.67 0.65 5.73
C SER A 241 -10.56 1.00 4.24
N PHE A 242 -11.39 0.40 3.39
CA PHE A 242 -11.51 0.73 1.96
C PHE A 242 -12.21 2.08 1.75
N ASP A 243 -13.20 2.43 2.58
CA ASP A 243 -13.80 3.78 2.58
C ASP A 243 -12.76 4.86 2.92
N ALA A 244 -11.93 4.62 3.94
CA ALA A 244 -10.81 5.50 4.29
C ALA A 244 -9.80 5.61 3.12
N SER A 245 -9.50 4.50 2.44
CA SER A 245 -8.70 4.51 1.21
C SER A 245 -9.34 5.41 0.14
N MET A 246 -10.66 5.34 -0.07
CA MET A 246 -11.36 6.20 -1.02
C MET A 246 -11.22 7.69 -0.69
N VAL A 247 -11.29 8.08 0.59
CA VAL A 247 -11.05 9.47 1.02
C VAL A 247 -9.63 9.92 0.64
N CYS A 248 -8.62 9.08 0.89
CA CYS A 248 -7.25 9.34 0.49
C CYS A 248 -7.09 9.45 -1.04
N LEU A 249 -7.78 8.61 -1.81
CA LEU A 249 -7.75 8.64 -3.28
C LEU A 249 -8.38 9.90 -3.85
N VAL A 250 -9.53 10.34 -3.31
CA VAL A 250 -10.16 11.60 -3.72
C VAL A 250 -9.25 12.78 -3.42
N ALA A 251 -8.69 12.84 -2.21
CA ALA A 251 -7.76 13.89 -1.83
C ALA A 251 -6.49 13.87 -2.70
N GLY A 252 -5.92 12.68 -2.96
CA GLY A 252 -4.77 12.48 -3.84
C GLY A 252 -5.04 12.93 -5.26
N ALA A 253 -6.18 12.53 -5.85
CA ALA A 253 -6.60 12.93 -7.18
C ALA A 253 -6.77 14.45 -7.30
N LEU A 254 -7.34 15.10 -6.28
CA LEU A 254 -7.46 16.55 -6.23
C LEU A 254 -6.09 17.24 -6.20
N LEU A 255 -5.17 16.79 -5.34
CA LEU A 255 -3.82 17.35 -5.28
C LEU A 255 -3.07 17.16 -6.60
N ILE A 256 -3.12 15.96 -7.20
CA ILE A 256 -2.50 15.68 -8.49
C ILE A 256 -3.10 16.58 -9.57
N THR A 257 -4.43 16.73 -9.61
CA THR A 257 -5.10 17.56 -10.61
C THR A 257 -4.69 19.02 -10.52
N VAL A 258 -4.57 19.56 -9.31
CA VAL A 258 -4.24 20.98 -9.08
C VAL A 258 -2.74 21.26 -9.23
N PHE A 259 -1.88 20.41 -8.68
CA PHE A 259 -0.44 20.72 -8.51
C PHE A 259 0.47 20.07 -9.54
N TRP A 260 0.04 18.99 -10.20
CA TRP A 260 0.88 18.30 -11.17
C TRP A 260 0.64 18.84 -12.58
N GLY A 261 1.73 19.13 -13.29
CA GLY A 261 1.70 19.36 -14.74
C GLY A 261 1.64 18.03 -15.49
N GLU A 262 1.15 18.06 -16.73
CA GLU A 262 1.25 16.91 -17.62
C GLU A 262 2.67 16.80 -18.16
N ASN A 263 3.23 15.58 -18.12
CA ASN A 263 4.51 15.27 -18.75
C ASN A 263 4.44 13.92 -19.47
N TYR A 264 5.26 13.79 -20.51
CA TYR A 264 5.27 12.67 -21.46
C TYR A 264 6.67 12.10 -21.55
N GLY A 265 6.77 10.81 -21.89
CA GLY A 265 8.06 10.10 -21.99
C GLY A 265 8.66 10.07 -23.39
N THR A 266 7.92 10.47 -24.42
CA THR A 266 8.35 10.35 -25.81
C THR A 266 9.03 11.63 -26.32
N SER A 267 10.29 11.48 -26.73
CA SER A 267 10.88 12.34 -27.76
C SER A 267 10.19 12.07 -29.10
N PRO A 268 10.10 13.05 -30.02
CA PRO A 268 9.44 12.88 -31.32
C PRO A 268 9.98 11.69 -32.16
N ASP A 269 11.22 11.25 -31.92
CA ASP A 269 11.81 10.08 -32.60
C ASP A 269 11.32 8.72 -32.07
N SER A 270 10.61 8.68 -30.93
CA SER A 270 10.19 7.45 -30.24
C SER A 270 8.73 7.07 -30.46
N GLU A 271 7.96 7.86 -31.22
CA GLU A 271 6.52 7.60 -31.48
C GLU A 271 6.25 6.26 -32.19
N ASN A 272 7.26 5.64 -32.81
CA ASN A 272 7.10 4.46 -33.67
C ASN A 272 7.52 3.11 -33.03
N GLN A 273 7.99 3.09 -31.79
CA GLN A 273 8.33 1.82 -31.12
C GLN A 273 7.10 1.25 -30.41
N GLY A 274 6.49 0.22 -30.99
CA GLY A 274 5.37 -0.48 -30.36
C GLY A 274 5.76 -1.11 -29.01
N ALA A 275 4.83 -1.15 -28.05
CA ALA A 275 5.09 -1.67 -26.70
C ALA A 275 5.70 -3.10 -26.69
N LEU A 276 5.36 -3.93 -27.69
CA LEU A 276 5.95 -5.26 -27.88
C LEU A 276 7.44 -5.21 -28.23
N GLN A 277 7.89 -4.22 -29.00
CA GLN A 277 9.30 -4.05 -29.33
C GLN A 277 10.10 -3.60 -28.11
N VAL A 278 9.54 -2.68 -27.31
CA VAL A 278 10.14 -2.27 -26.03
C VAL A 278 10.28 -3.47 -25.10
N LEU A 279 9.23 -4.27 -24.92
CA LEU A 279 9.29 -5.49 -24.12
C LEU A 279 10.29 -6.52 -24.66
N ALA A 280 10.35 -6.71 -25.98
CA ALA A 280 11.32 -7.59 -26.59
C ALA A 280 12.77 -7.13 -26.35
N SER A 281 13.02 -5.81 -26.41
CA SER A 281 14.34 -5.25 -26.11
C SER A 281 14.70 -5.39 -24.63
N ALA A 282 13.75 -5.12 -23.72
CA ALA A 282 13.94 -5.31 -22.28
C ALA A 282 14.23 -6.77 -21.94
N GLY A 283 13.50 -7.72 -22.54
CA GLY A 283 13.74 -9.15 -22.38
C GLY A 283 15.12 -9.58 -22.88
N ARG A 284 15.59 -9.02 -24.02
CA ARG A 284 16.95 -9.29 -24.51
C ARG A 284 18.02 -8.72 -23.57
N LEU A 285 17.84 -7.51 -23.06
CA LEU A 285 18.78 -6.90 -22.12
C LEU A 285 18.86 -7.71 -20.82
N LEU A 286 17.71 -8.14 -20.30
CA LEU A 286 17.64 -8.99 -19.11
C LEU A 286 18.36 -10.33 -19.32
N ALA A 287 18.25 -10.93 -20.51
CA ALA A 287 18.90 -12.19 -20.84
C ALA A 287 20.41 -12.06 -21.10
N GLN A 288 20.88 -10.88 -21.50
CA GLN A 288 22.28 -10.63 -21.82
C GLN A 288 23.12 -10.27 -20.58
N ASP A 289 22.52 -9.60 -19.60
CA ASP A 289 23.22 -9.20 -18.38
C ASP A 289 22.86 -10.10 -17.19
N ASN A 290 23.79 -10.97 -16.83
CA ASN A 290 23.67 -11.85 -15.67
C ASN A 290 23.34 -11.11 -14.36
N ARG A 291 23.82 -9.87 -14.19
CA ARG A 291 23.53 -9.09 -12.98
C ARG A 291 22.07 -8.66 -12.95
N MET A 292 21.52 -8.23 -14.07
CA MET A 292 20.10 -7.87 -14.18
C MET A 292 19.21 -9.10 -13.96
N TRP A 293 19.57 -10.25 -14.55
CA TRP A 293 18.85 -11.50 -14.32
C TRP A 293 18.86 -11.93 -12.84
N LEU A 294 20.03 -11.90 -12.20
CA LEU A 294 20.15 -12.24 -10.77
C LEU A 294 19.33 -11.28 -9.89
N MET A 295 19.35 -9.98 -10.18
CA MET A 295 18.52 -9.00 -9.47
C MET A 295 17.03 -9.32 -9.63
N ALA A 296 16.57 -9.65 -10.84
CA ALA A 296 15.18 -10.03 -11.07
C ALA A 296 14.77 -11.28 -10.26
N VAL A 297 15.62 -12.30 -10.22
CA VAL A 297 15.37 -13.52 -9.42
C VAL A 297 15.31 -13.21 -7.92
N VAL A 298 16.24 -12.41 -7.41
CA VAL A 298 16.28 -12.02 -5.99
C VAL A 298 15.04 -11.23 -5.61
N VAL A 299 14.66 -10.22 -6.40
CA VAL A 299 13.48 -9.40 -6.16
C VAL A 299 12.21 -10.23 -6.23
N ALA A 300 12.04 -11.07 -7.26
CA ALA A 300 10.88 -11.95 -7.39
C ALA A 300 10.77 -12.95 -6.22
N SER A 301 11.89 -13.50 -5.75
CA SER A 301 11.92 -14.41 -4.60
C SER A 301 11.55 -13.69 -3.30
N PHE A 302 12.08 -12.48 -3.10
CA PHE A 302 11.79 -11.65 -1.94
C PHE A 302 10.31 -11.25 -1.90
N GLU A 303 9.78 -10.67 -2.98
CA GLU A 303 8.37 -10.30 -3.08
C GLU A 303 7.45 -11.51 -2.97
N GLY A 304 7.81 -12.64 -3.60
CA GLY A 304 7.06 -13.89 -3.48
C GLY A 304 6.95 -14.37 -2.04
N SER A 305 8.04 -14.28 -1.27
CA SER A 305 8.04 -14.61 0.16
C SER A 305 7.17 -13.65 0.99
N MET A 306 7.20 -12.36 0.67
CA MET A 306 6.35 -11.34 1.30
C MET A 306 4.88 -11.59 1.02
N PHE A 307 4.49 -11.89 -0.22
CA PHE A 307 3.09 -12.19 -0.56
C PHE A 307 2.60 -13.50 0.07
N ALA A 308 3.47 -14.52 0.16
CA ALA A 308 3.15 -15.73 0.89
C ALA A 308 2.88 -15.44 2.38
N PHE A 309 3.67 -14.55 3.01
CA PHE A 309 3.39 -14.08 4.36
C PHE A 309 2.06 -13.33 4.44
N VAL A 310 1.81 -12.34 3.56
CA VAL A 310 0.58 -11.53 3.52
C VAL A 310 -0.68 -12.38 3.30
N PHE A 311 -0.59 -13.50 2.58
CA PHE A 311 -1.71 -14.41 2.41
C PHE A 311 -1.98 -15.27 3.65
N ASN A 312 -0.93 -15.69 4.37
CA ASN A 312 -1.03 -16.67 5.45
C ASN A 312 -1.07 -16.09 6.86
N TRP A 313 -0.71 -14.82 7.08
CA TRP A 313 -0.65 -14.26 8.43
C TRP A 313 -2.04 -14.17 9.09
N THR A 314 -3.08 -13.70 8.38
CA THR A 314 -4.43 -13.58 8.97
C THR A 314 -4.98 -14.96 9.38
N PRO A 315 -4.91 -16.01 8.54
CA PRO A 315 -5.30 -17.36 8.95
C PRO A 315 -4.43 -17.99 10.05
N ALA A 316 -3.18 -17.54 10.22
CA ALA A 316 -2.28 -18.07 11.24
C ALA A 316 -2.53 -17.46 12.63
N LEU A 317 -3.16 -16.28 12.68
CA LEU A 317 -3.52 -15.58 13.93
C LEU A 317 -4.94 -15.87 14.41
N ALA A 318 -5.79 -16.43 13.56
CA ALA A 318 -7.18 -16.80 13.85
C ALA A 318 -7.28 -18.23 14.42
#